data_AF-A0A061RL82-F1
#
_entry.id   AF-A0A061RL82-F1
#
_cell.length_a   1.000
_cell.length_b   1.000
_cell.length_c   1.000
_cell.angle_alpha   90.00
_cell.angle_beta   90.00
_cell.angle_gamma   90.00
#
_symmetry.space_group_name_H-M   'P 1'
#
loop_
_entity.id
_entity.type
_entity.pdbx_description
1 polymer ?
#
loop_
_entity_poly.entity_id
_entity_poly.type
_entity_poly.pdbx_seq_one_letter_code
_entity_poly.pdbx_strand_id
1 'polypeptide(L)'
;MFGVSPAALRSSFRSCSLLCWVISQNITPCTSWNFEGLRSFVTRGEHFSKPHLQHTHTDSGKRYIWSNFAMSGQGPEPRLEKSEAQLNELWAGAYDAWRWVPGYGEPAMYLMPEQPEHRGRRLPDLPEVVNGNVLFGLTSWNPKGQDVPLEQNLASYQAIEKDLRALSPAHMWQSFGFDASGYRENGFTLAFPEGDAAAARAGVVSIAEKYGQGAIYEFRVVAGEPWRIVRSTVPVLVDGVDADVVMVACRKPDLPNADPDLYFEGAGGRRP
;
A
#
# COMPACT_ATOMS: atom_id res chain seq x y z
N MET A 1 -38.73 -35.40 -37.86
CA MET A 1 -37.71 -35.39 -38.94
C MET A 1 -36.36 -35.60 -38.30
N PHE A 2 -35.66 -36.64 -38.75
CA PHE A 2 -34.29 -37.00 -38.40
C PHE A 2 -33.30 -36.00 -39.01
N GLY A 3 -32.12 -35.85 -38.38
CA GLY A 3 -30.99 -35.15 -38.98
C GLY A 3 -29.76 -35.17 -38.08
N VAL A 4 -28.89 -36.15 -38.34
CA VAL A 4 -27.62 -36.47 -37.65
C VAL A 4 -26.45 -35.83 -38.44
N SER A 5 -25.44 -35.28 -37.73
CA SER A 5 -23.95 -35.15 -37.94
C SER A 5 -23.35 -35.05 -39.39
N PRO A 6 -22.09 -34.57 -39.65
CA PRO A 6 -20.85 -34.78 -38.86
C PRO A 6 -19.72 -33.70 -38.90
N ALA A 7 -18.65 -34.07 -38.19
CA ALA A 7 -17.33 -33.50 -37.91
C ALA A 7 -16.44 -32.97 -39.07
N ALA A 8 -15.48 -32.09 -38.72
CA ALA A 8 -14.04 -32.11 -39.09
C ALA A 8 -13.29 -31.00 -38.29
N LEU A 9 -12.32 -31.21 -37.38
CA LEU A 9 -10.92 -31.69 -37.45
C LEU A 9 -9.90 -30.73 -38.11
N ARG A 10 -8.79 -30.48 -37.38
CA ARG A 10 -7.48 -29.85 -37.71
C ARG A 10 -7.38 -28.34 -37.39
N SER A 11 -6.26 -27.77 -36.95
CA SER A 11 -4.98 -28.25 -36.38
C SER A 11 -4.19 -27.01 -35.91
N SER A 12 -3.43 -27.17 -34.82
CA SER A 12 -2.20 -26.48 -34.41
C SER A 12 -1.70 -25.24 -35.18
N PHE A 13 -1.41 -24.15 -34.44
CA PHE A 13 -0.13 -23.40 -34.45
C PHE A 13 -0.25 -22.27 -33.40
N ARG A 14 0.49 -22.34 -32.29
CA ARG A 14 0.78 -21.18 -31.43
C ARG A 14 2.28 -21.02 -31.36
N SER A 15 2.80 -20.05 -32.09
CA SER A 15 4.18 -19.61 -32.03
C SER A 15 4.45 -18.90 -30.71
N CYS A 16 5.56 -19.27 -30.07
CA CYS A 16 6.21 -18.50 -29.02
C CYS A 16 6.79 -17.22 -29.63
N SER A 17 6.38 -16.06 -29.11
CA SER A 17 7.08 -14.79 -29.37
C SER A 17 7.89 -14.43 -28.12
N LEU A 18 9.21 -14.66 -28.19
CA LEU A 18 10.17 -13.97 -27.35
C LEU A 18 10.21 -12.49 -27.77
N LEU A 19 9.96 -11.58 -26.83
CA LEU A 19 10.20 -10.15 -27.04
C LEU A 19 11.59 -9.83 -26.47
N CYS A 20 12.57 -9.68 -27.36
CA CYS A 20 13.84 -9.00 -27.06
C CYS A 20 13.58 -7.49 -27.03
N TRP A 21 13.84 -6.84 -25.90
CA TRP A 21 13.94 -5.38 -25.83
C TRP A 21 15.39 -4.96 -26.11
N VAL A 22 15.60 -4.27 -27.22
CA VAL A 22 16.84 -3.61 -27.59
C VAL A 22 16.77 -2.17 -27.07
N ILE A 23 17.61 -1.81 -26.12
CA ILE A 23 17.84 -0.40 -25.74
C ILE A 23 19.01 0.13 -26.57
N SER A 24 18.70 0.97 -27.54
CA SER A 24 19.67 1.79 -28.28
C SER A 24 20.02 3.02 -27.44
N GLN A 25 21.29 3.16 -27.06
CA GLN A 25 21.81 4.37 -26.44
C GLN A 25 22.17 5.41 -27.50
N ASN A 26 21.60 6.61 -27.36
CA ASN A 26 22.06 7.80 -28.08
C ASN A 26 23.23 8.41 -27.30
N ILE A 27 24.40 8.41 -27.94
CA ILE A 27 25.61 9.10 -27.51
C ILE A 27 25.67 10.42 -28.29
N THR A 28 25.79 11.54 -27.57
CA THR A 28 26.26 12.81 -28.14
C THR A 28 27.54 13.21 -27.41
N PRO A 29 28.64 13.53 -28.12
CA PRO A 29 29.90 13.89 -27.47
C PRO A 29 29.94 15.40 -27.19
N CYS A 30 30.27 15.77 -25.95
CA CYS A 30 30.76 17.12 -25.64
C CYS A 30 32.21 17.04 -25.18
N THR A 31 32.97 17.96 -25.75
CA THR A 31 34.42 18.09 -25.78
C THR A 31 35.03 18.60 -24.47
N SER A 32 36.24 18.09 -24.22
CA SER A 32 37.40 18.77 -23.60
C SER A 32 37.25 19.46 -22.25
N TRP A 33 37.85 18.87 -21.21
CA TRP A 33 38.57 19.63 -20.18
C TRP A 33 39.89 18.90 -19.85
N ASN A 34 41.00 19.60 -20.10
CA ASN A 34 42.34 19.26 -19.61
C ASN A 34 42.41 19.54 -18.11
N PHE A 35 43.08 18.67 -17.34
CA PHE A 35 43.89 19.13 -16.21
C PHE A 35 45.08 18.20 -16.02
N GLU A 36 46.27 18.81 -16.11
CA GLU A 36 47.56 18.24 -15.78
C GLU A 36 47.69 18.03 -14.27
N GLY A 37 48.40 16.95 -13.91
CA GLY A 37 49.40 17.01 -12.86
C GLY A 37 48.95 16.75 -11.43
N LEU A 38 49.28 15.58 -10.89
CA LEU A 38 50.13 15.51 -9.70
C LEU A 38 50.79 14.14 -9.54
N ARG A 39 52.09 14.21 -9.26
CA ARG A 39 53.04 13.10 -9.14
C ARG A 39 52.97 12.46 -7.75
N SER A 40 53.22 11.15 -7.75
CA SER A 40 54.02 10.35 -6.79
C SER A 40 53.90 10.57 -5.28
N PHE A 41 53.58 9.49 -4.55
CA PHE A 41 54.43 8.99 -3.46
C PHE A 41 54.22 7.47 -3.27
N VAL A 42 55.32 6.78 -2.96
CA VAL A 42 55.46 5.31 -2.85
C VAL A 42 55.63 4.93 -1.38
N THR A 43 55.39 3.64 -1.08
CA THR A 43 55.79 2.83 0.09
C THR A 43 54.88 2.90 1.33
N ARG A 44 54.68 1.84 2.13
CA ARG A 44 54.73 0.36 2.02
C ARG A 44 54.07 -0.16 3.33
N GLY A 45 53.51 -1.36 3.29
CA GLY A 45 53.13 -2.17 4.47
C GLY A 45 51.61 -2.28 4.65
N GLU A 46 50.96 -3.43 4.82
CA GLU A 46 51.38 -4.79 5.13
C GLU A 46 50.23 -5.77 4.76
N HIS A 47 50.60 -7.04 4.56
CA HIS A 47 49.79 -8.26 4.68
C HIS A 47 48.41 -8.37 4.00
N PHE A 48 48.38 -9.07 2.85
CA PHE A 48 47.23 -9.91 2.46
C PHE A 48 47.71 -11.32 2.14
N SER A 49 47.09 -12.30 2.80
CA SER A 49 47.33 -13.73 2.63
C SER A 49 46.38 -14.33 1.60
N LYS A 50 46.93 -15.34 0.89
CA LYS A 50 46.33 -16.37 0.02
C LYS A 50 46.21 -16.02 -1.47
N PRO A 51 46.88 -16.79 -2.36
CA PRO A 51 46.65 -16.72 -3.79
C PRO A 51 45.36 -17.46 -4.14
N HIS A 52 44.41 -16.77 -4.76
CA HIS A 52 43.34 -17.43 -5.50
C HIS A 52 43.90 -17.96 -6.81
N LEU A 53 43.74 -19.27 -7.03
CA LEU A 53 44.00 -19.91 -8.32
C LEU A 53 43.16 -19.21 -9.40
N GLN A 54 43.85 -18.54 -10.33
CA GLN A 54 43.26 -18.04 -11.56
C GLN A 54 43.30 -19.15 -12.58
N HIS A 55 42.14 -19.76 -12.87
CA HIS A 55 41.99 -20.58 -14.07
C HIS A 55 41.67 -19.66 -15.25
N THR A 56 42.67 -19.42 -16.10
CA THR A 56 42.47 -18.75 -17.39
C THR A 56 42.12 -19.79 -18.44
N HIS A 57 40.88 -19.77 -18.93
CA HIS A 57 40.50 -20.47 -20.16
C HIS A 57 40.45 -19.43 -21.28
N THR A 58 41.32 -19.55 -22.27
CA THR A 58 41.32 -18.68 -23.45
C THR A 58 40.56 -19.36 -24.58
N ASP A 59 39.39 -18.82 -24.91
CA ASP A 59 38.85 -18.95 -26.26
C ASP A 59 38.25 -17.60 -26.69
N SER A 60 38.60 -17.13 -27.89
CA SER A 60 38.07 -15.92 -28.56
C SER A 60 38.40 -14.50 -28.04
N GLY A 61 39.58 -14.25 -27.46
CA GLY A 61 40.19 -12.89 -27.47
C GLY A 61 39.44 -11.76 -26.74
N LYS A 62 38.48 -12.07 -25.86
CA LYS A 62 37.82 -11.09 -24.97
C LYS A 62 38.20 -11.39 -23.52
N ARG A 63 38.83 -10.41 -22.85
CA ARG A 63 39.06 -10.47 -21.39
C ARG A 63 37.74 -10.17 -20.69
N TYR A 64 37.20 -11.16 -20.00
CA TYR A 64 36.13 -10.95 -19.02
C TYR A 64 36.76 -11.00 -17.62
N ILE A 65 36.70 -9.87 -16.91
CA ILE A 65 37.04 -9.82 -15.48
C ILE A 65 35.78 -10.23 -14.73
N TRP A 66 35.75 -11.46 -14.24
CA TRP A 66 34.74 -11.88 -13.27
C TRP A 66 35.24 -11.49 -11.88
N SER A 67 34.80 -10.34 -11.39
CA SER A 67 34.89 -10.05 -9.96
C SER A 67 33.85 -10.91 -9.25
N ASN A 68 34.32 -11.88 -8.47
CA ASN A 68 33.49 -12.57 -7.48
C ASN A 68 33.07 -11.54 -6.42
N PHE A 69 31.98 -10.82 -6.69
CA PHE A 69 31.23 -10.17 -5.64
C PHE A 69 30.61 -11.30 -4.83
N ALA A 70 31.26 -11.65 -3.72
CA ALA A 70 30.64 -12.47 -2.69
C ALA A 70 29.42 -11.70 -2.20
N MET A 71 28.26 -11.97 -2.80
CA MET A 71 26.98 -11.67 -2.21
C MET A 71 26.95 -12.46 -0.91
N SER A 72 27.31 -11.81 0.20
CA SER A 72 27.00 -12.30 1.53
C SER A 72 25.48 -12.43 1.58
N GLY A 73 24.99 -13.61 1.27
CA GLY A 73 23.58 -14.00 1.31
C GLY A 73 23.07 -14.05 2.74
N GLN A 74 23.08 -12.91 3.42
CA GLN A 74 22.05 -12.62 4.37
C GLN A 74 20.84 -12.26 3.52
N GLY A 75 20.03 -13.27 3.19
CA GLY A 75 18.65 -13.01 2.79
C GLY A 75 18.01 -12.09 3.84
N PRO A 76 17.00 -11.28 3.47
CA PRO A 76 16.34 -10.41 4.44
C PRO A 76 16.00 -11.25 5.67
N GLU A 77 16.53 -10.87 6.82
CA GLU A 77 16.18 -11.50 8.09
C GLU A 77 14.65 -11.54 8.15
N PRO A 78 14.03 -12.70 8.46
CA PRO A 78 12.59 -12.79 8.57
C PRO A 78 12.16 -11.76 9.60
N ARG A 79 11.50 -10.70 9.13
CA ARG A 79 10.96 -9.69 10.02
C ARG A 79 9.95 -10.42 10.90
N LEU A 80 10.20 -10.45 12.21
CA LEU A 80 9.32 -11.10 13.18
C LEU A 80 7.89 -10.62 12.91
N GLU A 81 7.01 -11.57 12.58
CA GLU A 81 5.58 -11.28 12.44
C GLU A 81 5.12 -10.58 13.72
N LYS A 82 4.43 -9.44 13.58
CA LYS A 82 3.85 -8.76 14.73
C LYS A 82 2.86 -9.72 15.38
N SER A 83 2.96 -9.88 16.70
CA SER A 83 1.97 -10.65 17.45
C SER A 83 0.58 -10.02 17.34
N GLU A 84 -0.47 -10.81 17.55
CA GLU A 84 -1.86 -10.32 17.57
C GLU A 84 -2.04 -9.14 18.55
N ALA A 85 -1.40 -9.18 19.72
CA ALA A 85 -1.43 -8.10 20.69
C ALA A 85 -0.82 -6.80 20.14
N GLN A 86 0.29 -6.89 19.40
CA GLN A 86 0.94 -5.72 18.78
C GLN A 86 0.12 -5.16 17.61
N LEU A 87 -0.56 -6.02 16.85
CA LEU A 87 -1.50 -5.59 15.81
C LEU A 87 -2.71 -4.89 16.41
N ASN A 88 -3.27 -5.44 17.48
CA ASN A 88 -4.38 -4.84 18.22
C ASN A 88 -4.02 -3.47 18.79
N GLU A 89 -2.84 -3.34 19.41
CA GLU A 89 -2.37 -2.05 19.93
C GLU A 89 -2.15 -1.02 18.80
N LEU A 90 -1.48 -1.45 17.72
CA LEU A 90 -1.24 -0.61 16.54
C LEU A 90 -2.56 -0.08 15.95
N TRP A 91 -3.50 -0.98 15.69
CA TRP A 91 -4.77 -0.61 15.08
C TRP A 91 -5.63 0.18 16.06
N ALA A 92 -5.72 -0.20 17.32
CA ALA A 92 -6.50 0.53 18.30
C ALA A 92 -5.98 1.97 18.53
N GLY A 93 -4.67 2.19 18.43
CA GLY A 93 -4.04 3.50 18.55
C GLY A 93 -4.00 4.33 17.26
N ALA A 94 -4.31 3.74 16.11
CA ALA A 94 -4.16 4.41 14.82
C ALA A 94 -5.16 5.55 14.60
N TYR A 95 -4.66 6.64 14.02
CA TYR A 95 -5.47 7.71 13.46
C TYR A 95 -6.06 7.29 12.11
N ASP A 96 -7.18 7.91 11.75
CA ASP A 96 -7.75 7.86 10.41
C ASP A 96 -7.81 9.28 9.84
N ALA A 97 -7.52 9.43 8.55
CA ALA A 97 -7.72 10.66 7.82
C ALA A 97 -8.53 10.40 6.56
N TRP A 98 -9.57 11.19 6.36
CA TRP A 98 -10.53 11.06 5.28
C TRP A 98 -10.47 12.31 4.41
N ARG A 99 -10.08 12.14 3.15
CA ARG A 99 -9.89 13.25 2.22
C ARG A 99 -11.20 13.60 1.53
N TRP A 100 -11.44 14.90 1.36
CA TRP A 100 -12.56 15.42 0.56
C TRP A 100 -13.92 14.81 0.96
N VAL A 101 -14.15 14.65 2.26
CA VAL A 101 -15.40 14.10 2.79
C VAL A 101 -16.57 14.97 2.33
N PRO A 102 -17.59 14.41 1.68
CA PRO A 102 -18.76 15.17 1.25
C PRO A 102 -19.38 15.98 2.39
N GLY A 103 -19.50 17.29 2.19
CA GLY A 103 -20.10 18.21 3.17
C GLY A 103 -19.17 18.68 4.30
N TYR A 104 -17.92 18.23 4.39
CA TYR A 104 -17.01 18.66 5.46
C TYR A 104 -16.37 20.05 5.23
N GLY A 105 -16.09 20.41 3.97
CA GLY A 105 -15.57 21.73 3.59
C GLY A 105 -14.05 21.91 3.71
N GLU A 106 -13.34 21.02 4.41
CA GLU A 106 -11.87 21.00 4.46
C GLU A 106 -11.26 19.87 3.60
N PRO A 107 -9.97 19.97 3.20
CA PRO A 107 -9.32 18.94 2.37
C PRO A 107 -9.24 17.55 3.01
N ALA A 108 -9.18 17.48 4.34
CA ALA A 108 -9.18 16.22 5.07
C ALA A 108 -9.78 16.37 6.47
N MET A 109 -10.62 15.40 6.87
CA MET A 109 -11.08 15.20 8.24
C MET A 109 -10.15 14.20 8.93
N TYR A 110 -9.70 14.52 10.15
CA TYR A 110 -8.88 13.61 10.95
C TYR A 110 -9.70 13.06 12.10
N LEU A 111 -9.55 11.77 12.35
CA LEU A 111 -10.17 11.03 13.44
C LEU A 111 -9.05 10.42 14.30
N MET A 112 -9.26 10.44 15.60
CA MET A 112 -8.36 9.83 16.57
C MET A 112 -9.14 9.00 17.59
N PRO A 113 -8.52 7.98 18.20
CA PRO A 113 -9.10 7.29 19.35
C PRO A 113 -9.47 8.29 20.46
N GLU A 114 -10.65 8.13 21.03
CA GLU A 114 -11.15 8.98 22.10
C GLU A 114 -10.26 8.86 23.34
N GLN A 115 -9.66 9.99 23.72
CA GLN A 115 -8.88 10.11 24.95
C GLN A 115 -9.79 10.53 26.12
N PRO A 116 -9.39 10.25 27.38
CA PRO A 116 -10.19 10.60 28.56
C PRO A 116 -10.61 12.07 28.63
N GLU A 117 -9.78 12.99 28.16
CA GLU A 117 -10.05 14.44 28.12
C GLU A 117 -11.12 14.85 27.12
N HIS A 118 -11.47 14.00 26.16
CA HIS A 118 -12.56 14.24 25.21
C HIS A 118 -13.93 13.85 25.80
N ARG A 119 -13.94 12.96 26.80
CA ARG A 119 -15.19 12.45 27.38
C ARG A 119 -16.01 13.57 28.01
N GLY A 120 -17.28 13.64 27.63
CA GLY A 120 -18.20 14.67 28.11
C GLY A 120 -17.99 16.05 27.49
N ARG A 121 -17.05 16.22 26.54
CA ARG A 121 -16.96 17.43 25.72
C ARG A 121 -17.80 17.26 24.48
N ARG A 122 -18.64 18.26 24.18
CA ARG A 122 -19.31 18.33 22.88
C ARG A 122 -18.31 18.79 21.83
N LEU A 123 -18.01 17.90 20.89
CA LEU A 123 -17.22 18.21 19.70
C LEU A 123 -18.15 18.60 18.55
N PRO A 124 -17.63 19.20 17.46
CA PRO A 124 -18.43 19.42 16.26
C PRO A 124 -19.02 18.11 15.73
N ASP A 125 -20.27 18.18 15.28
CA ASP A 125 -20.96 17.02 14.69
C ASP A 125 -20.23 16.58 13.41
N LEU A 126 -20.23 15.27 13.15
CA LEU A 126 -19.68 14.70 11.93
C LEU A 126 -20.56 15.10 10.72
N PRO A 127 -20.00 15.16 9.50
CA PRO A 127 -20.76 15.44 8.29
C PRO A 127 -21.96 14.51 8.12
N GLU A 128 -23.03 14.98 7.47
CA GLU A 128 -24.27 14.21 7.26
C GLU A 128 -24.02 12.87 6.54
N VAL A 129 -23.07 12.84 5.60
CA VAL A 129 -22.67 11.59 4.90
C VAL A 129 -22.16 10.52 5.87
N VAL A 130 -21.64 10.91 7.04
CA VAL A 130 -21.17 10.00 8.08
C VAL A 130 -22.32 9.58 8.99
N ASN A 131 -23.20 10.52 9.37
CA ASN A 131 -24.32 10.26 10.29
C ASN A 131 -25.46 9.42 9.67
N GLY A 132 -25.63 9.47 8.36
CA GLY A 132 -26.72 8.78 7.65
C GLY A 132 -26.38 7.40 7.08
N ASN A 133 -25.14 6.92 7.26
CA ASN A 133 -24.64 5.73 6.60
C ASN A 133 -23.85 4.82 7.55
N VAL A 134 -23.73 3.54 7.18
CA VAL A 134 -22.63 2.70 7.64
C VAL A 134 -21.44 2.94 6.73
N LEU A 135 -20.23 3.04 7.30
CA LEU A 135 -19.03 3.21 6.49
C LEU A 135 -18.08 2.02 6.61
N PHE A 136 -17.34 1.76 5.54
CA PHE A 136 -16.29 0.75 5.52
C PHE A 136 -14.97 1.37 5.05
N GLY A 137 -13.92 1.19 5.84
CA GLY A 137 -12.55 1.56 5.48
C GLY A 137 -11.78 0.34 5.01
N LEU A 138 -11.13 0.45 3.85
CA LEU A 138 -10.23 -0.57 3.32
C LEU A 138 -8.90 0.08 2.95
N THR A 139 -7.81 -0.32 3.62
CA THR A 139 -6.45 0.02 3.20
C THR A 139 -6.06 -0.82 1.98
N SER A 140 -5.18 -0.29 1.15
CA SER A 140 -4.77 -0.92 -0.11
C SER A 140 -3.25 -1.12 -0.19
N TRP A 141 -2.55 -0.90 0.91
CA TRP A 141 -1.10 -0.93 1.00
C TRP A 141 -0.70 -2.16 1.81
N ASN A 142 0.37 -2.84 1.38
CA ASN A 142 0.98 -4.00 2.04
C ASN A 142 -0.01 -5.16 2.31
N PRO A 143 0.04 -6.24 1.51
CA PRO A 143 -0.66 -7.47 1.87
C PRO A 143 -0.23 -7.96 3.27
N LYS A 144 -1.10 -8.73 3.93
CA LYS A 144 -0.83 -9.32 5.24
C LYS A 144 0.55 -9.96 5.27
N GLY A 145 1.38 -9.49 6.21
CA GLY A 145 2.72 -10.02 6.45
C GLY A 145 3.77 -9.64 5.41
N GLN A 146 3.47 -8.70 4.50
CA GLN A 146 4.35 -8.35 3.39
C GLN A 146 4.53 -6.84 3.26
N ASP A 147 5.78 -6.39 3.28
CA ASP A 147 6.14 -5.05 2.81
C ASP A 147 6.42 -5.13 1.31
N VAL A 148 5.63 -4.42 0.50
CA VAL A 148 5.84 -4.39 -0.95
C VAL A 148 6.33 -3.01 -1.41
N PRO A 149 7.06 -2.93 -2.53
CA PRO A 149 7.49 -1.65 -3.10
C PRO A 149 6.33 -0.69 -3.36
N LEU A 150 6.59 0.62 -3.26
CA LEU A 150 5.59 1.68 -3.47
C LEU A 150 4.82 1.53 -4.78
N GLU A 151 5.50 1.18 -5.88
CA GLU A 151 4.87 0.97 -7.18
C GLU A 151 3.80 -0.13 -7.16
N GLN A 152 4.04 -1.21 -6.41
CA GLN A 152 3.06 -2.29 -6.24
C GLN A 152 1.87 -1.85 -5.37
N ASN A 153 2.13 -1.04 -4.32
CA ASN A 153 1.07 -0.43 -3.52
C ASN A 153 0.20 0.52 -4.36
N LEU A 154 0.79 1.32 -5.24
CA LEU A 154 0.05 2.21 -6.15
C LEU A 154 -0.78 1.42 -7.18
N ALA A 155 -0.23 0.36 -7.76
CA ALA A 155 -0.97 -0.51 -8.67
C ALA A 155 -2.15 -1.20 -7.97
N SER A 156 -1.94 -1.70 -6.75
CA SER A 156 -2.99 -2.33 -5.92
C SER A 156 -4.06 -1.32 -5.51
N TYR A 157 -3.67 -0.10 -5.15
CA TYR A 157 -4.57 1.01 -4.84
C TYR A 157 -5.53 1.30 -6.01
N GLN A 158 -5.01 1.40 -7.24
CA GLN A 158 -5.83 1.65 -8.44
C GLN A 158 -6.76 0.48 -8.76
N ALA A 159 -6.30 -0.76 -8.56
CA ALA A 159 -7.11 -1.95 -8.80
C ALA A 159 -8.24 -2.11 -7.77
N ILE A 160 -7.93 -1.90 -6.48
CA ILE A 160 -8.91 -1.86 -5.39
C ILE A 160 -9.95 -0.77 -5.65
N GLU A 161 -9.55 0.43 -6.05
CA GLU A 161 -10.48 1.52 -6.33
C GLU A 161 -11.57 1.10 -7.33
N LYS A 162 -11.16 0.44 -8.42
CA LYS A 162 -12.08 -0.02 -9.46
C LYS A 162 -13.08 -1.05 -8.92
N ASP A 163 -12.60 -2.01 -8.14
CA ASP A 163 -13.46 -3.05 -7.56
C ASP A 163 -14.41 -2.48 -6.51
N LEU A 164 -13.94 -1.56 -5.66
CA LEU A 164 -14.75 -0.87 -4.66
C LEU A 164 -15.85 -0.04 -5.32
N ARG A 165 -15.56 0.67 -6.41
CA ARG A 165 -16.57 1.40 -7.19
C ARG A 165 -17.63 0.48 -7.78
N ALA A 166 -17.29 -0.77 -8.11
CA ALA A 166 -18.25 -1.75 -8.63
C ALA A 166 -19.28 -2.19 -7.57
N LEU A 167 -18.97 -2.02 -6.27
CA LEU A 167 -19.96 -2.21 -5.19
C LEU A 167 -21.03 -1.11 -5.16
N SER A 168 -20.88 -0.05 -5.97
CA SER A 168 -21.81 1.07 -6.07
C SER A 168 -22.14 1.73 -4.72
N PRO A 169 -21.14 2.13 -3.91
CA PRO A 169 -21.40 2.86 -2.67
C PRO A 169 -22.10 4.20 -2.97
N ALA A 170 -22.90 4.68 -2.02
CA ALA A 170 -23.55 5.99 -2.13
C ALA A 170 -22.49 7.10 -2.25
N HIS A 171 -21.41 6.97 -1.47
CA HIS A 171 -20.24 7.82 -1.56
C HIS A 171 -18.96 7.01 -1.36
N MET A 172 -17.88 7.45 -1.99
CA MET A 172 -16.55 6.89 -1.79
C MET A 172 -15.53 8.01 -1.83
N TRP A 173 -14.61 8.01 -0.87
CA TRP A 173 -13.50 8.96 -0.84
C TRP A 173 -12.20 8.28 -0.42
N GLN A 174 -11.09 8.98 -0.66
CA GLN A 174 -9.76 8.49 -0.30
C GLN A 174 -9.56 8.64 1.21
N SER A 175 -8.95 7.65 1.83
CA SER A 175 -8.61 7.69 3.25
C SER A 175 -7.24 7.10 3.50
N PHE A 176 -6.71 7.31 4.69
CA PHE A 176 -5.49 6.64 5.13
C PHE A 176 -5.47 6.47 6.65
N GLY A 177 -4.99 5.32 7.09
CA GLY A 177 -4.67 5.05 8.50
C GLY A 177 -3.19 5.35 8.77
N PHE A 178 -2.85 5.89 9.93
CA PHE A 178 -1.48 6.26 10.27
C PHE A 178 -1.26 6.38 11.80
N ASP A 179 0.00 6.40 12.24
CA ASP A 179 0.35 6.52 13.66
C ASP A 179 1.62 7.36 13.91
N ALA A 180 2.08 7.44 15.15
CA ALA A 180 3.33 8.15 15.47
C ALA A 180 4.61 7.35 15.15
N SER A 181 4.53 6.05 14.85
CA SER A 181 5.68 5.20 14.53
C SER A 181 6.18 5.36 13.09
N GLY A 182 5.44 6.13 12.28
CA GLY A 182 5.70 6.32 10.85
C GLY A 182 4.93 5.35 9.97
N TYR A 183 4.06 4.51 10.54
CA TYR A 183 3.14 3.67 9.78
C TYR A 183 2.12 4.53 9.03
N ARG A 184 1.86 4.19 7.77
CA ARG A 184 0.79 4.78 6.97
C ARG A 184 0.33 3.79 5.92
N GLU A 185 -0.98 3.65 5.79
CA GLU A 185 -1.60 2.89 4.71
C GLU A 185 -2.71 3.70 4.06
N ASN A 186 -2.57 3.95 2.76
CA ASN A 186 -3.61 4.62 1.99
C ASN A 186 -4.68 3.62 1.56
N GLY A 187 -5.89 4.13 1.35
CA GLY A 187 -7.04 3.33 0.99
C GLY A 187 -8.27 4.19 0.71
N PHE A 188 -9.44 3.62 1.00
CA PHE A 188 -10.72 4.24 0.72
C PHE A 188 -11.69 4.05 1.87
N THR A 189 -12.59 5.02 2.02
CA THR A 189 -13.78 4.89 2.86
C THR A 189 -15.00 4.92 1.95
N LEU A 190 -15.89 3.95 2.15
CA LEU A 190 -17.14 3.79 1.42
C LEU A 190 -18.30 4.05 2.35
N ALA A 191 -19.31 4.79 1.91
CA ALA A 191 -20.56 4.99 2.63
C ALA A 191 -21.69 4.22 1.94
N PHE A 192 -22.44 3.45 2.72
CA PHE A 192 -23.62 2.73 2.26
C PHE A 192 -24.83 3.04 3.15
N PRO A 193 -26.05 3.05 2.59
CA PRO A 193 -27.26 3.11 3.39
C PRO A 193 -27.29 1.98 4.42
N GLU A 194 -27.85 2.26 5.60
CA GLU A 194 -27.92 1.30 6.71
C GLU A 194 -28.60 -0.03 6.31
N GLY A 195 -29.61 0.03 5.42
CA GLY A 195 -30.30 -1.15 4.90
C GLY A 195 -29.44 -2.10 4.07
N ASP A 196 -28.31 -1.61 3.53
CA ASP A 196 -27.39 -2.37 2.67
C ASP A 196 -26.15 -2.86 3.44
N ALA A 197 -26.05 -2.58 4.75
CA ALA A 197 -24.84 -2.79 5.55
C ALA A 197 -24.27 -4.21 5.46
N ALA A 198 -25.11 -5.23 5.56
CA ALA A 198 -24.66 -6.63 5.53
C ALA A 198 -24.08 -7.03 4.16
N ALA A 199 -24.73 -6.62 3.07
CA ALA A 199 -24.27 -6.89 1.72
C ALA A 199 -23.00 -6.10 1.39
N ALA A 200 -22.94 -4.83 1.80
CA ALA A 200 -21.76 -3.98 1.67
C ALA A 200 -20.56 -4.58 2.41
N ARG A 201 -20.74 -4.98 3.69
CA ARG A 201 -19.71 -5.64 4.48
C ARG A 201 -19.15 -6.87 3.77
N ALA A 202 -20.03 -7.76 3.30
CA ALA A 202 -19.61 -8.97 2.58
C ALA A 202 -18.83 -8.64 1.29
N GLY A 203 -19.27 -7.63 0.53
CA GLY A 203 -18.58 -7.18 -0.68
C GLY A 203 -17.19 -6.60 -0.40
N VAL A 204 -17.08 -5.74 0.63
CA VAL A 204 -15.80 -5.13 1.02
C VAL A 204 -14.84 -6.19 1.57
N VAL A 205 -15.31 -7.12 2.41
CA VAL A 205 -14.51 -8.27 2.89
C VAL A 205 -14.00 -9.10 1.71
N SER A 206 -14.85 -9.44 0.74
CA SER A 206 -14.42 -10.22 -0.43
C SER A 206 -13.34 -9.52 -1.25
N ILE A 207 -13.42 -8.19 -1.40
CA ILE A 207 -12.35 -7.40 -2.03
C ILE A 207 -11.09 -7.43 -1.16
N ALA A 208 -11.21 -7.23 0.15
CA ALA A 208 -10.09 -7.28 1.08
C ALA A 208 -9.33 -8.62 1.00
N GLU A 209 -10.05 -9.76 0.97
CA GLU A 209 -9.49 -11.10 0.78
C GLU A 209 -8.72 -11.20 -0.54
N LYS A 210 -9.33 -10.73 -1.65
CA LYS A 210 -8.71 -10.74 -2.98
C LYS A 210 -7.36 -10.03 -3.02
N TYR A 211 -7.20 -8.95 -2.25
CA TYR A 211 -5.96 -8.17 -2.19
C TYR A 211 -5.09 -8.48 -0.96
N GLY A 212 -5.37 -9.59 -0.28
CA GLY A 212 -4.52 -10.08 0.80
C GLY A 212 -4.56 -9.21 2.06
N GLN A 213 -5.62 -8.46 2.31
CA GLN A 213 -5.72 -7.55 3.46
C GLN A 213 -6.06 -8.30 4.74
N GLY A 214 -5.47 -7.88 5.86
CA GLY A 214 -5.63 -8.56 7.15
C GLY A 214 -6.99 -8.33 7.80
N ALA A 215 -7.52 -7.11 7.67
CA ALA A 215 -8.78 -6.67 8.24
C ALA A 215 -9.37 -5.52 7.41
N ILE A 216 -10.62 -5.17 7.69
CA ILE A 216 -11.24 -3.90 7.27
C ILE A 216 -11.75 -3.16 8.51
N TYR A 217 -12.09 -1.89 8.35
CA TYR A 217 -12.78 -1.13 9.38
C TYR A 217 -14.25 -0.93 9.02
N GLU A 218 -15.13 -1.10 10.00
CA GLU A 218 -16.54 -0.71 9.92
C GLU A 218 -16.78 0.46 10.86
N PHE A 219 -17.36 1.55 10.37
CA PHE A 219 -17.61 2.75 11.15
C PHE A 219 -19.11 3.00 11.33
N ARG A 220 -19.52 3.30 12.56
CA ARG A 220 -20.91 3.61 12.93
C ARG A 220 -20.96 4.74 13.92
N VAL A 221 -21.80 5.73 13.65
CA VAL A 221 -22.01 6.85 14.58
C VAL A 221 -22.65 6.35 15.87
N VAL A 222 -22.17 6.86 17.00
CA VAL A 222 -22.72 6.50 18.31
C VAL A 222 -24.14 7.07 18.41
N ALA A 223 -25.11 6.22 18.76
CA ALA A 223 -26.51 6.62 18.83
C ALA A 223 -26.71 7.80 19.80
N GLY A 224 -27.28 8.90 19.30
CA GLY A 224 -27.50 10.13 20.07
C GLY A 224 -26.27 11.03 20.24
N GLU A 225 -25.11 10.64 19.70
CA GLU A 225 -23.85 11.37 19.82
C GLU A 225 -23.21 11.56 18.42
N PRO A 226 -23.76 12.46 17.56
CA PRO A 226 -23.33 12.65 16.17
C PRO A 226 -21.90 13.16 15.97
N TRP A 227 -21.16 13.41 17.05
CA TRP A 227 -19.75 13.78 17.04
C TRP A 227 -18.81 12.61 17.36
N ARG A 228 -19.34 11.41 17.67
CA ARG A 228 -18.58 10.20 17.99
C ARG A 228 -18.90 9.09 17.01
N ILE A 229 -17.89 8.32 16.65
CA ILE A 229 -18.01 7.19 15.74
C ILE A 229 -17.27 5.99 16.30
N VAL A 230 -17.88 4.82 16.32
CA VAL A 230 -17.20 3.56 16.64
C VAL A 230 -16.56 3.05 15.37
N ARG A 231 -15.25 2.79 15.40
CA ARG A 231 -14.52 2.01 14.41
C ARG A 231 -14.36 0.59 14.96
N SER A 232 -15.00 -0.36 14.28
CA SER A 232 -14.92 -1.79 14.57
C SER A 232 -13.94 -2.42 13.59
N THR A 233 -12.99 -3.20 14.09
CA THR A 233 -12.08 -3.99 13.24
C THR A 233 -12.78 -5.28 12.85
N VAL A 234 -12.95 -5.49 11.55
CA VAL A 234 -13.55 -6.71 10.99
C VAL A 234 -12.42 -7.58 10.43
N PRO A 235 -12.17 -8.77 11.02
CA PRO A 235 -11.12 -9.66 10.56
C PRO A 235 -11.42 -10.18 9.16
N VAL A 236 -10.36 -10.32 8.35
CA VAL A 236 -10.43 -10.87 6.99
C VAL A 236 -9.48 -12.06 6.87
N LEU A 237 -8.17 -11.80 6.92
CA LEU A 237 -7.14 -12.84 6.87
C LEU A 237 -6.38 -12.98 8.20
N VAL A 238 -6.67 -12.15 9.20
CA VAL A 238 -6.09 -12.22 10.54
C VAL A 238 -7.23 -12.44 11.53
N ASP A 239 -7.14 -13.52 12.31
CA ASP A 239 -8.09 -13.82 13.38
C ASP A 239 -7.70 -13.09 14.68
N GLY A 240 -8.65 -12.95 15.61
CA GLY A 240 -8.35 -12.48 16.99
C GLY A 240 -8.03 -10.99 17.12
N VAL A 241 -8.36 -10.21 16.09
CA VAL A 241 -8.05 -8.77 15.98
C VAL A 241 -9.28 -7.86 16.02
N ASP A 242 -10.43 -8.43 16.39
CA ASP A 242 -11.65 -7.67 16.61
C ASP A 242 -11.44 -6.62 17.72
N ALA A 243 -11.67 -5.36 17.38
CA ALA A 243 -11.52 -4.25 18.30
C ALA A 243 -12.49 -3.14 17.95
N ASP A 244 -13.24 -2.68 18.96
CA ASP A 244 -14.11 -1.52 18.87
C ASP A 244 -13.44 -0.32 19.53
N VAL A 245 -13.24 0.73 18.76
CA VAL A 245 -12.62 1.97 19.22
C VAL A 245 -13.55 3.13 18.96
N VAL A 246 -13.88 3.88 20.01
CA VAL A 246 -14.56 5.17 19.83
C VAL A 246 -13.55 6.16 19.29
N MET A 247 -13.88 6.75 18.15
CA MET A 247 -13.10 7.76 17.45
C MET A 247 -13.83 9.10 17.53
N VAL A 248 -13.05 10.18 17.53
CA VAL A 248 -13.54 11.56 17.52
C VAL A 248 -12.78 12.39 16.50
N ALA A 249 -13.44 13.39 15.91
CA ALA A 249 -12.79 14.34 15.03
C ALA A 249 -11.74 15.16 15.80
N CYS A 250 -10.57 15.35 15.18
CA CYS A 250 -9.47 16.13 15.74
C CYS A 250 -8.87 17.07 14.70
N ARG A 251 -8.04 18.01 15.18
CA ARG A 251 -7.18 18.78 14.27
C ARG A 251 -6.16 17.84 13.63
N LYS A 252 -5.62 18.24 12.47
CA LYS A 252 -4.47 17.55 11.86
C LYS A 252 -3.36 17.39 12.92
N PRO A 253 -2.93 16.15 13.24
CA PRO A 253 -1.83 15.95 14.18
C PRO A 253 -0.50 16.41 13.56
N ASP A 254 0.42 16.87 14.40
CA ASP A 254 1.77 17.28 13.99
C ASP A 254 2.67 16.05 13.78
N LEU A 255 2.30 15.22 12.81
CA LEU A 255 2.98 13.99 12.44
C LEU A 255 3.33 14.04 10.94
N PRO A 256 4.54 13.62 10.53
CA PRO A 256 4.96 13.67 9.12
C PRO A 256 4.03 12.91 8.17
N ASN A 257 3.49 11.79 8.63
CA ASN A 257 2.56 10.93 7.89
C ASN A 257 1.10 11.38 7.96
N ALA A 258 0.78 12.51 8.61
CA ALA A 258 -0.54 13.12 8.60
C ALA A 258 -0.79 13.99 7.37
N ASP A 259 0.18 14.14 6.46
CA ASP A 259 0.01 14.93 5.24
C ASP A 259 -1.03 14.28 4.30
N PRO A 260 -2.14 14.97 3.94
CA PRO A 260 -3.17 14.38 3.11
C PRO A 260 -2.74 14.21 1.65
N ASP A 261 -1.68 14.87 1.18
CA ASP A 261 -1.22 14.77 -0.22
C ASP A 261 -0.11 13.72 -0.40
N LEU A 262 0.42 13.20 0.70
CA LEU A 262 1.48 12.19 0.69
C LEU A 262 1.06 10.93 -0.10
N TYR A 263 1.78 10.66 -1.18
CA TYR A 263 1.61 9.55 -2.13
C TYR A 263 0.39 9.58 -3.06
N PHE A 264 -0.48 10.58 -2.97
CA PHE A 264 -1.64 10.68 -3.87
C PHE A 264 -1.35 11.44 -5.17
N GLU A 265 -0.34 12.30 -5.19
CA GLU A 265 0.02 13.12 -6.36
C GLU A 265 0.55 12.31 -7.56
N GLY A 266 1.05 11.09 -7.32
CA GLY A 266 1.49 10.16 -8.36
C GLY A 266 0.39 9.23 -8.91
N ALA A 267 -0.76 9.14 -8.24
CA ALA A 267 -1.82 8.18 -8.57
C ALA A 267 -2.83 8.73 -9.61
N GLY A 268 -2.62 9.94 -10.14
CA GLY A 268 -3.54 10.57 -11.08
C GLY A 268 -4.85 11.05 -10.45
N GLY A 269 -4.90 11.19 -9.12
CA GLY A 269 -6.08 11.64 -8.38
C GLY A 269 -6.52 13.03 -8.84
N ARG A 270 -7.60 13.10 -9.62
CA ARG A 270 -8.28 14.38 -9.85
C ARG A 270 -8.85 14.84 -8.53
N ARG A 271 -8.56 16.11 -8.17
CA ARG A 271 -9.36 16.80 -7.15
C ARG A 271 -10.83 16.74 -7.61
N PRO A 272 -11.77 16.35 -6.74
CA PRO A 272 -13.19 16.30 -7.09
C PRO A 272 -13.70 17.66 -7.59
#